data_AF-A0A6M1ZFL0-F1
#
_entry.id   AF-A0A6M1ZFL0-F1
#
_cell.length_a   1.000
_cell.length_b   1.000
_cell.length_c   1.000
_cell.angle_alpha   90.00
_cell.angle_beta   90.00
_cell.angle_gamma   90.00
#
_symmetry.space_group_name_H-M   'P 1'
#
loop_
_entity.id
_entity.type
_entity.pdbx_description
1 polymer ?
#
loop_
_entity_poly.entity_id
_entity_poly.type
_entity_poly.pdbx_seq_one_letter_code
_entity_poly.pdbx_strand_id
1 'polypeptide(L)'
;MTNPYDILLECSKKAALYQTTSMLLAWDQETYMPRKAIGLRSEQQQLLAHHIHQEKTSKRFAKALDALIDLETGTIKSKELSPQRRAAVREWRRDYVRAVKLPSSFVRQLTEATSEGQHAWVDAKDRSDFKAFLPHLKKILTLVRKKADILGYDDHPYDALIDEYEPETKTAELTTLLGRLKIPLTTLVKAIGAKKEPETDFLRKNYPHAKQMEFGKMLLKKMGFDPSFCRLDESAHPMCLTMHPTDARLTTRIYPNNPIVNILSVIHEGGHGLYHIGLPEEHFGTPLGEAASYGIDESQSQMWETRIGRGLPFWEHFYPELQSYFADQLASVPLEVFYPVIN
;
A
#
# COMPACT_ATOMS: atom_id res chain seq x y z
N MET A 1 -18.60 -34.72 9.39
CA MET A 1 -18.86 -33.28 9.15
C MET A 1 -17.53 -32.63 8.84
N THR A 2 -17.42 -31.85 7.77
CA THR A 2 -16.18 -31.11 7.45
C THR A 2 -15.87 -30.14 8.59
N ASN A 3 -14.61 -30.08 9.02
CA ASN A 3 -14.15 -29.20 10.09
C ASN A 3 -14.48 -27.72 9.72
N PRO A 4 -15.12 -26.93 10.60
CA PRO A 4 -15.43 -25.53 10.32
C PRO A 4 -14.20 -24.69 9.92
N TYR A 5 -13.03 -24.97 10.50
CA TYR A 5 -11.81 -24.24 10.15
C TYR A 5 -11.39 -24.48 8.69
N ASP A 6 -11.50 -25.72 8.22
CA ASP A 6 -11.16 -26.08 6.83
C ASP A 6 -12.12 -25.41 5.84
N ILE A 7 -13.40 -25.24 6.21
CA ILE A 7 -14.36 -24.49 5.40
C ILE A 7 -13.95 -23.01 5.28
N LEU A 8 -13.49 -22.39 6.38
CA LEU A 8 -12.99 -21.01 6.33
C LEU A 8 -11.75 -20.88 5.45
N LEU A 9 -10.82 -21.83 5.56
CA LEU A 9 -9.64 -21.88 4.70
C LEU A 9 -10.02 -21.97 3.22
N GLU A 10 -10.94 -22.85 2.85
CA GLU A 10 -11.39 -22.99 1.46
C GLU A 10 -11.99 -21.69 0.90
N CYS A 11 -12.91 -21.07 1.64
CA CYS A 11 -13.53 -19.80 1.23
C CYS A 11 -12.50 -18.66 1.17
N SER A 12 -11.65 -18.54 2.19
CA SER A 12 -10.63 -17.49 2.28
C SER A 12 -9.59 -17.63 1.16
N LYS A 13 -9.12 -18.86 0.88
CA LYS A 13 -8.18 -19.14 -0.22
C LYS A 13 -8.81 -18.85 -1.57
N LYS A 14 -10.09 -19.16 -1.76
CA LYS A 14 -10.81 -18.81 -3.00
C LYS A 14 -10.96 -17.30 -3.17
N ALA A 15 -11.30 -16.57 -2.10
CA ALA A 15 -11.33 -15.12 -2.11
C ALA A 15 -9.96 -14.52 -2.45
N ALA A 16 -8.88 -15.09 -1.90
CA ALA A 16 -7.52 -14.67 -2.18
C ALA A 16 -7.14 -14.84 -3.65
N LEU A 17 -7.54 -15.93 -4.31
CA LEU A 17 -7.30 -16.11 -5.75
C LEU A 17 -7.99 -15.03 -6.61
N TYR A 18 -9.21 -14.64 -6.24
CA TYR A 18 -9.88 -13.51 -6.91
C TYR A 18 -9.16 -12.18 -6.62
N GLN A 19 -8.71 -11.98 -5.37
CA GLN A 19 -7.97 -10.78 -4.96
C GLN A 19 -6.65 -10.65 -5.72
N THR A 20 -5.86 -11.70 -5.82
CA THR A 20 -4.57 -11.67 -6.53
C THR A 20 -4.75 -11.49 -8.04
N THR A 21 -5.83 -12.03 -8.61
CA THR A 21 -6.22 -11.74 -10.00
C THR A 21 -6.58 -10.26 -10.17
N SER A 22 -7.34 -9.70 -9.23
CA SER A 22 -7.69 -8.27 -9.22
C SER A 22 -6.45 -7.38 -9.11
N MET A 23 -5.48 -7.76 -8.29
CA MET A 23 -4.20 -7.07 -8.15
C MET A 23 -3.37 -7.12 -9.44
N LEU A 24 -3.34 -8.26 -10.13
CA LEU A 24 -2.69 -8.36 -11.45
C LEU A 24 -3.33 -7.41 -12.48
N LEU A 25 -4.67 -7.36 -12.51
CA LEU A 25 -5.39 -6.42 -13.37
C LEU A 25 -5.14 -4.96 -12.96
N ALA A 26 -4.97 -4.67 -11.68
CA ALA A 26 -4.62 -3.33 -11.20
C ALA A 26 -3.20 -2.96 -11.61
N TRP A 27 -2.24 -3.87 -11.45
CA TRP A 27 -0.86 -3.68 -11.91
C TRP A 27 -0.80 -3.40 -13.42
N ASP A 28 -1.52 -4.18 -14.24
CA ASP A 28 -1.58 -3.95 -15.68
C ASP A 28 -2.20 -2.59 -16.01
N GLN A 29 -3.20 -2.15 -15.25
CA GLN A 29 -3.87 -0.85 -15.42
C GLN A 29 -2.89 0.31 -15.33
N GLU A 30 -1.93 0.20 -14.41
CA GLU A 30 -0.95 1.24 -14.09
C GLU A 30 0.32 1.18 -14.94
N THR A 31 0.50 0.11 -15.73
CA THR A 31 1.74 -0.15 -16.49
C THR A 31 1.51 -0.29 -17.99
N TYR A 32 0.75 -1.29 -18.42
CA TYR A 32 0.67 -1.71 -19.83
C TYR A 32 -0.69 -1.51 -20.48
N MET A 33 -1.74 -1.24 -19.70
CA MET A 33 -3.10 -1.16 -20.21
C MET A 33 -3.28 0.00 -21.20
N PRO A 34 -3.82 -0.25 -22.40
CA PRO A 34 -4.20 0.82 -23.32
C PRO A 34 -5.28 1.72 -22.71
N ARG A 35 -5.15 3.05 -22.89
CA ARG A 35 -6.06 4.05 -22.28
C ARG A 35 -7.55 3.80 -22.56
N LYS A 36 -7.91 3.26 -23.73
CA LYS A 36 -9.31 2.99 -24.11
C LYS A 36 -9.92 1.78 -23.39
N ALA A 37 -9.12 0.95 -22.71
CA ALA A 37 -9.58 -0.26 -22.04
C ALA A 37 -10.15 -0.03 -20.63
N ILE A 38 -10.14 1.21 -20.12
CA ILE A 38 -10.56 1.52 -18.73
C ILE A 38 -11.97 1.03 -18.41
N GLY A 39 -12.93 1.16 -19.33
CA GLY A 39 -14.31 0.69 -19.12
C GLY A 39 -14.37 -0.82 -18.85
N LEU A 40 -13.80 -1.64 -19.73
CA LEU A 40 -13.72 -3.09 -19.56
C LEU A 40 -12.93 -3.47 -18.30
N ARG A 41 -11.81 -2.78 -18.02
CA ARG A 41 -11.01 -3.01 -16.81
C ARG A 41 -11.82 -2.77 -15.54
N SER A 42 -12.62 -1.71 -15.50
CA SER A 42 -13.53 -1.44 -14.37
C SER A 42 -14.57 -2.53 -14.18
N GLU A 43 -15.17 -3.06 -15.26
CA GLU A 43 -16.11 -4.18 -15.20
C GLU A 43 -15.45 -5.46 -14.66
N GLN A 44 -14.23 -5.78 -15.10
CA GLN A 44 -13.46 -6.91 -14.59
C GLN A 44 -13.19 -6.79 -13.09
N GLN A 45 -12.74 -5.61 -12.64
CA GLN A 45 -12.48 -5.34 -11.22
C GLN A 45 -13.75 -5.46 -10.38
N GLN A 46 -14.88 -4.95 -10.88
CA GLN A 46 -16.17 -5.03 -10.19
C GLN A 46 -16.65 -6.48 -10.04
N LEU A 47 -16.50 -7.31 -11.08
CA LEU A 47 -16.86 -8.74 -11.02
C LEU A 47 -16.02 -9.48 -9.97
N LEU A 48 -14.71 -9.24 -9.94
CA LEU A 48 -13.83 -9.86 -8.94
C LEU A 48 -14.17 -9.40 -7.52
N ALA A 49 -14.38 -8.10 -7.31
CA ALA A 49 -14.80 -7.56 -6.02
C ALA A 49 -16.12 -8.18 -5.52
N HIS A 50 -17.08 -8.42 -6.43
CA HIS A 50 -18.31 -9.12 -6.11
C HIS A 50 -18.05 -10.55 -5.60
N HIS A 51 -17.23 -11.32 -6.29
CA HIS A 51 -16.91 -12.69 -5.89
C HIS A 51 -16.09 -12.77 -4.59
N ILE A 52 -15.14 -11.85 -4.39
CA ILE A 52 -14.40 -11.72 -3.12
C ILE A 52 -15.37 -11.50 -1.97
N HIS A 53 -16.29 -10.54 -2.11
CA HIS A 53 -17.29 -10.25 -1.09
C HIS A 53 -18.18 -11.48 -0.84
N GLN A 54 -18.68 -12.13 -1.89
CA GLN A 54 -19.50 -13.34 -1.75
C GLN A 54 -18.81 -14.45 -0.97
N GLU A 55 -17.53 -14.74 -1.24
CA GLU A 55 -16.79 -15.77 -0.52
C GLU A 55 -16.60 -15.40 0.96
N LYS A 56 -16.29 -14.13 1.25
CA LYS A 56 -16.09 -13.62 2.60
C LYS A 56 -17.39 -13.42 3.40
N THR A 57 -18.57 -13.37 2.77
CA THR A 57 -19.86 -13.14 3.46
C THR A 57 -20.92 -14.22 3.23
N SER A 58 -20.58 -15.31 2.54
CA SER A 58 -21.52 -16.39 2.26
C SER A 58 -22.11 -17.02 3.53
N LYS A 59 -23.32 -17.60 3.42
CA LYS A 59 -23.92 -18.39 4.51
C LYS A 59 -23.01 -19.54 4.96
N ARG A 60 -22.23 -20.11 4.03
CA ARG A 60 -21.25 -21.17 4.31
C ARG A 60 -20.12 -20.65 5.19
N PHE A 61 -19.54 -19.51 4.84
CA PHE A 61 -18.49 -18.84 5.62
C PHE A 61 -19.02 -18.45 7.00
N ALA A 62 -20.16 -17.75 7.05
CA ALA A 62 -20.79 -17.29 8.28
C ALA A 62 -21.07 -18.43 9.27
N LYS A 63 -21.65 -19.55 8.79
CA LYS A 63 -21.95 -20.72 9.62
C LYS A 63 -20.68 -21.39 10.16
N ALA A 64 -19.64 -21.49 9.35
CA ALA A 64 -18.37 -22.06 9.78
C ALA A 64 -17.67 -21.16 10.80
N LEU A 65 -17.72 -19.84 10.60
CA LEU A 65 -17.16 -18.85 11.51
C LEU A 65 -17.88 -18.86 12.86
N ASP A 66 -19.22 -18.81 12.86
CA ASP A 66 -20.03 -18.84 14.08
C ASP A 66 -19.86 -20.14 14.89
N ALA A 67 -19.48 -21.25 14.24
CA ALA A 67 -19.14 -22.48 14.95
C ALA A 67 -17.83 -22.38 15.75
N LEU A 68 -16.94 -21.44 15.42
CA LEU A 68 -15.62 -21.28 16.05
C LEU A 68 -15.52 -20.06 16.97
N ILE A 69 -16.23 -18.98 16.66
CA ILE A 69 -16.20 -17.72 17.40
C ILE A 69 -17.58 -17.09 17.43
N ASP A 70 -17.92 -16.49 18.56
CA ASP A 70 -19.16 -15.73 18.69
C ASP A 70 -19.08 -14.43 17.87
N LEU A 71 -20.01 -14.26 16.93
CA LEU A 71 -19.97 -13.13 16.00
C LEU A 71 -20.23 -11.78 16.67
N GLU A 72 -20.87 -11.74 17.83
CA GLU A 72 -21.18 -10.50 18.56
C GLU A 72 -20.11 -10.14 19.59
N THR A 73 -19.69 -11.11 20.39
CA THR A 73 -18.75 -10.90 21.50
C THR A 73 -17.29 -11.15 21.13
N GLY A 74 -17.02 -11.89 20.05
CA GLY A 74 -15.65 -12.30 19.67
C GLY A 74 -15.08 -13.43 20.55
N THR A 75 -15.91 -14.03 21.40
CA THR A 75 -15.49 -15.13 22.27
C THR A 75 -15.25 -16.40 21.45
N ILE A 76 -14.03 -16.94 21.48
CA ILE A 76 -13.71 -18.21 20.83
C ILE A 76 -14.48 -19.35 21.50
N LYS A 77 -15.28 -20.09 20.71
CA LYS A 77 -16.11 -21.20 21.18
C LYS A 77 -15.32 -22.53 21.25
N SER A 78 -14.34 -22.71 20.36
CA SER A 78 -13.54 -23.94 20.30
C SER A 78 -12.25 -23.86 21.13
N LYS A 79 -12.09 -24.79 22.07
CA LYS A 79 -10.86 -24.93 22.89
C LYS A 79 -9.72 -25.64 22.15
N GLU A 80 -10.01 -26.28 21.01
CA GLU A 80 -9.07 -27.13 20.26
C GLU A 80 -8.22 -26.35 19.25
N LEU A 81 -8.54 -25.07 18.99
CA LEU A 81 -7.77 -24.25 18.07
C LEU A 81 -6.40 -23.90 18.66
N SER A 82 -5.34 -24.01 17.87
CA SER A 82 -4.01 -23.49 18.24
C SER A 82 -4.02 -21.95 18.37
N PRO A 83 -3.02 -21.33 19.02
CA PRO A 83 -2.92 -19.87 19.11
C PRO A 83 -3.01 -19.15 17.76
N GLN A 84 -2.35 -19.68 16.73
CA GLN A 84 -2.36 -19.13 15.36
C GLN A 84 -3.77 -19.20 14.75
N ARG A 85 -4.44 -20.36 14.87
CA ARG A 85 -5.80 -20.53 14.36
C ARG A 85 -6.80 -19.62 15.07
N ARG A 86 -6.61 -19.37 16.37
CA ARG A 86 -7.42 -18.39 17.12
C ARG A 86 -7.21 -16.97 16.60
N ALA A 87 -5.98 -16.59 16.23
CA ALA A 87 -5.72 -15.29 15.62
C ALA A 87 -6.42 -15.17 14.25
N ALA A 88 -6.26 -16.16 13.35
CA ALA A 88 -6.94 -16.16 12.06
C ALA A 88 -8.46 -16.03 12.19
N VAL A 89 -9.07 -16.75 13.14
CA VAL A 89 -10.51 -16.69 13.40
C VAL A 89 -10.96 -15.33 13.93
N ARG A 90 -10.14 -14.63 14.74
CA ARG A 90 -10.44 -13.26 15.18
C ARG A 90 -10.43 -12.29 14.00
N GLU A 91 -9.44 -12.37 13.14
CA GLU A 91 -9.33 -11.49 11.96
C GLU A 91 -10.46 -11.76 10.96
N TRP A 92 -10.75 -13.04 10.65
CA TRP A 92 -11.90 -13.38 9.81
C TRP A 92 -13.22 -12.86 10.38
N ARG A 93 -13.40 -12.89 11.71
CA ARG A 93 -14.56 -12.29 12.36
C ARG A 93 -14.59 -10.79 12.18
N ARG A 94 -13.48 -10.11 12.45
CA ARG A 94 -13.37 -8.66 12.32
C ARG A 94 -13.77 -8.21 10.90
N ASP A 95 -13.18 -8.85 9.89
CA ASP A 95 -13.51 -8.62 8.48
C ASP A 95 -14.97 -8.91 8.16
N TYR A 96 -15.47 -10.08 8.57
CA TYR A 96 -16.84 -10.50 8.30
C TYR A 96 -17.86 -9.52 8.88
N VAL A 97 -17.75 -9.20 10.17
CA VAL A 97 -18.69 -8.31 10.87
C VAL A 97 -18.72 -6.94 10.19
N ARG A 98 -17.57 -6.40 9.80
CA ARG A 98 -17.49 -5.12 9.08
C ARG A 98 -18.12 -5.21 7.69
N ALA A 99 -17.83 -6.28 6.96
CA ALA A 99 -18.34 -6.48 5.60
C ALA A 99 -19.87 -6.63 5.56
N VAL A 100 -20.48 -7.34 6.52
CA VAL A 100 -21.94 -7.53 6.55
C VAL A 100 -22.72 -6.32 7.07
N LYS A 101 -22.08 -5.43 7.83
CA LYS A 101 -22.72 -4.18 8.30
C LYS A 101 -23.08 -3.23 7.16
N LEU A 102 -22.31 -3.24 6.07
CA LEU A 102 -22.52 -2.33 4.94
C LEU A 102 -23.54 -2.91 3.95
N PRO A 103 -24.72 -2.32 3.78
CA PRO A 103 -25.70 -2.80 2.81
C PRO A 103 -25.16 -2.71 1.38
N SER A 104 -25.45 -3.69 0.53
CA SER A 104 -24.96 -3.69 -0.87
C SER A 104 -25.37 -2.43 -1.66
N SER A 105 -26.55 -1.87 -1.36
CA SER A 105 -27.03 -0.61 -1.95
C SER A 105 -26.17 0.59 -1.54
N PHE A 106 -25.69 0.62 -0.30
CA PHE A 106 -24.80 1.66 0.19
C PHE A 106 -23.40 1.53 -0.43
N VAL A 107 -22.86 0.31 -0.48
CA VAL A 107 -21.57 0.04 -1.14
C VAL A 107 -21.61 0.52 -2.59
N ARG A 108 -22.67 0.17 -3.33
CA ARG A 108 -22.88 0.65 -4.72
C ARG A 108 -22.87 2.18 -4.82
N GLN A 109 -23.63 2.87 -3.98
CA GLN A 109 -23.69 4.34 -3.98
C GLN A 109 -22.32 4.97 -3.69
N LEU A 110 -21.57 4.42 -2.74
CA LEU A 110 -20.23 4.90 -2.42
C LEU A 110 -19.27 4.68 -3.60
N THR A 111 -19.27 3.51 -4.20
CA THR A 111 -18.45 3.19 -5.39
C THR A 111 -18.76 4.09 -6.58
N GLU A 112 -20.03 4.34 -6.87
CA GLU A 112 -20.43 5.27 -7.94
C GLU A 112 -19.93 6.69 -7.64
N ALA A 113 -20.13 7.18 -6.41
CA ALA A 113 -19.70 8.51 -6.01
C ALA A 113 -18.17 8.70 -6.07
N THR A 114 -17.39 7.71 -5.66
CA THR A 114 -15.92 7.79 -5.70
C THR A 114 -15.39 7.67 -7.13
N SER A 115 -16.00 6.84 -7.98
CA SER A 115 -15.63 6.74 -9.40
C SER A 115 -15.91 8.04 -10.16
N GLU A 116 -17.11 8.61 -10.01
CA GLU A 116 -17.45 9.94 -10.57
C GLU A 116 -16.49 11.02 -10.05
N GLY A 117 -16.20 11.00 -8.75
CA GLY A 117 -15.30 11.95 -8.12
C GLY A 117 -13.87 11.85 -8.63
N GLN A 118 -13.35 10.64 -8.86
CA GLN A 118 -12.01 10.43 -9.40
C GLN A 118 -11.90 11.03 -10.81
N HIS A 119 -12.88 10.79 -11.68
CA HIS A 119 -12.90 11.39 -13.02
C HIS A 119 -12.95 12.92 -12.96
N ALA A 120 -13.83 13.49 -12.14
CA ALA A 120 -13.92 14.94 -11.97
C ALA A 120 -12.63 15.53 -11.36
N TRP A 121 -11.97 14.81 -10.45
CA TRP A 121 -10.74 15.26 -9.81
C TRP A 121 -9.57 15.35 -10.78
N VAL A 122 -9.43 14.39 -11.72
CA VAL A 122 -8.35 14.42 -12.73
C VAL A 122 -8.43 15.72 -13.53
N ASP A 123 -9.60 16.02 -14.10
CA ASP A 123 -9.83 17.26 -14.86
C ASP A 123 -9.66 18.52 -14.01
N ALA A 124 -10.21 18.52 -12.79
CA ALA A 124 -10.16 19.65 -11.88
C ALA A 124 -8.73 19.95 -11.42
N LYS A 125 -7.93 18.92 -11.14
CA LYS A 125 -6.53 19.06 -10.73
C LYS A 125 -5.69 19.68 -11.85
N ASP A 126 -5.84 19.20 -13.07
CA ASP A 126 -5.12 19.73 -14.23
C ASP A 126 -5.41 21.21 -14.48
N ARG A 127 -6.64 21.65 -14.16
CA ARG A 127 -7.08 23.06 -14.32
C ARG A 127 -6.96 23.88 -13.03
N SER A 128 -6.48 23.29 -11.94
CA SER A 128 -6.50 23.90 -10.60
C SER A 128 -7.89 24.42 -10.17
N ASP A 129 -8.96 23.75 -10.59
CA ASP A 129 -10.36 24.15 -10.35
C ASP A 129 -11.01 23.35 -9.23
N PHE A 130 -10.77 23.78 -7.99
CA PHE A 130 -11.43 23.18 -6.82
C PHE A 130 -12.95 23.31 -6.84
N LYS A 131 -13.50 24.37 -7.45
CA LYS A 131 -14.95 24.60 -7.46
C LYS A 131 -15.67 23.52 -8.28
N ALA A 132 -15.07 23.08 -9.38
CA ALA A 132 -15.58 21.95 -10.17
C ALA A 132 -15.58 20.64 -9.37
N PHE A 133 -14.58 20.39 -8.53
CA PHE A 133 -14.51 19.15 -7.73
C PHE A 133 -15.36 19.16 -6.45
N LEU A 134 -15.61 20.34 -5.87
CA LEU A 134 -16.27 20.49 -4.58
C LEU A 134 -17.61 19.73 -4.42
N PRO A 135 -18.53 19.70 -5.42
CA PRO A 135 -19.78 18.94 -5.31
C PRO A 135 -19.55 17.43 -5.14
N HIS A 136 -18.58 16.87 -5.87
CA HIS A 136 -18.21 15.46 -5.79
C HIS A 136 -17.59 15.13 -4.43
N LEU A 137 -16.67 15.97 -3.96
CA LEU A 137 -16.06 15.82 -2.64
C LEU A 137 -17.11 15.84 -1.51
N LYS A 138 -18.10 16.75 -1.58
CA LYS A 138 -19.20 16.80 -0.61
C LYS A 138 -20.04 15.52 -0.61
N LYS A 139 -20.37 14.98 -1.79
CA LYS A 139 -21.11 13.71 -1.93
C LYS A 139 -20.31 12.56 -1.30
N ILE A 140 -19.02 12.45 -1.61
CA ILE A 140 -18.12 11.43 -1.06
C ILE A 140 -18.03 11.56 0.47
N LEU A 141 -17.75 12.76 1.00
CA LEU A 141 -17.64 12.99 2.44
C LEU A 141 -18.94 12.65 3.19
N THR A 142 -20.10 12.96 2.60
CA THR A 142 -21.41 12.60 3.17
C THR A 142 -21.56 11.09 3.28
N LEU A 143 -21.20 10.35 2.23
CA LEU A 143 -21.26 8.89 2.23
C LEU A 143 -20.22 8.27 3.17
N VAL A 144 -18.99 8.77 3.21
CA VAL A 144 -17.94 8.29 4.12
C VAL A 144 -18.30 8.51 5.59
N ARG A 145 -18.94 9.64 5.94
CA ARG A 145 -19.46 9.85 7.30
C ARG A 145 -20.58 8.85 7.63
N LYS A 146 -21.51 8.63 6.71
CA LYS A 146 -22.55 7.60 6.87
C LYS A 146 -21.95 6.19 7.00
N LYS A 147 -20.84 5.90 6.32
CA LYS A 147 -20.10 4.64 6.47
C LYS A 147 -19.61 4.46 7.91
N ALA A 148 -19.02 5.51 8.51
CA ALA A 148 -18.59 5.48 9.89
C ALA A 148 -19.76 5.17 10.85
N ASP A 149 -20.92 5.82 10.65
CA ASP A 149 -22.11 5.58 11.46
C ASP A 149 -22.63 4.13 11.32
N ILE A 150 -22.61 3.56 10.11
CA ILE A 150 -23.01 2.16 9.87
C ILE A 150 -22.04 1.17 10.53
N LEU A 151 -20.74 1.43 10.44
CA LEU A 151 -19.71 0.58 11.03
C LEU A 151 -19.75 0.65 12.57
N GLY A 152 -20.08 1.81 13.12
CA GLY A 152 -20.11 2.08 14.55
C GLY A 152 -18.73 2.43 15.12
N TYR A 153 -18.73 3.24 16.17
CA TYR A 153 -17.54 3.73 16.88
C TYR A 153 -17.91 4.05 18.33
N ASP A 154 -16.92 4.04 19.21
CA ASP A 154 -17.11 4.34 20.64
C ASP A 154 -16.96 5.85 20.91
N ASP A 155 -15.80 6.41 20.55
CA ASP A 155 -15.43 7.78 20.93
C ASP A 155 -15.57 8.77 19.78
N HIS A 156 -14.99 8.48 18.60
CA HIS A 156 -14.97 9.41 17.48
C HIS A 156 -15.31 8.71 16.15
N PRO A 157 -16.13 9.32 15.25
CA PRO A 157 -16.53 8.70 13.99
C PRO A 157 -15.36 8.33 13.07
N TYR A 158 -14.26 9.05 13.15
CA TYR A 158 -13.06 8.74 12.37
C TYR A 158 -12.39 7.43 12.81
N ASP A 159 -12.62 6.97 14.04
CA ASP A 159 -12.06 5.70 14.54
C ASP A 159 -12.58 4.50 13.74
N ALA A 160 -13.84 4.53 13.31
CA ALA A 160 -14.42 3.49 12.45
C ALA A 160 -13.76 3.40 11.07
N LEU A 161 -13.26 4.55 10.58
CA LEU A 161 -12.65 4.69 9.25
C LEU A 161 -11.15 4.38 9.28
N ILE A 162 -10.43 4.85 10.30
CA ILE A 162 -9.00 4.55 10.40
C ILE A 162 -8.73 3.08 10.70
N ASP A 163 -9.63 2.40 11.41
CA ASP A 163 -9.57 0.95 11.66
C ASP A 163 -9.52 0.14 10.34
N GLU A 164 -9.98 0.68 9.20
CA GLU A 164 -9.82 0.01 7.89
C GLU A 164 -8.37 -0.08 7.41
N TYR A 165 -7.51 0.80 7.91
CA TYR A 165 -6.11 0.95 7.46
C TYR A 165 -5.13 0.56 8.56
N GLU A 166 -5.42 0.98 9.79
CA GLU A 166 -4.63 0.70 10.99
C GLU A 166 -5.55 0.09 12.06
N PRO A 167 -5.61 -1.25 12.15
CA PRO A 167 -6.49 -1.96 13.07
C PRO A 167 -6.40 -1.43 14.51
N GLU A 168 -7.56 -1.24 15.13
CA GLU A 168 -7.76 -0.85 16.53
C GLU A 168 -7.23 0.54 16.91
N THR A 169 -6.63 1.29 15.98
CA THR A 169 -6.09 2.63 16.23
C THR A 169 -7.20 3.64 16.49
N LYS A 170 -6.99 4.50 17.49
CA LYS A 170 -7.93 5.56 17.86
C LYS A 170 -7.38 6.96 17.53
N THR A 171 -8.30 7.88 17.22
CA THR A 171 -7.98 9.29 16.95
C THR A 171 -7.26 9.95 18.15
N ALA A 172 -7.59 9.56 19.38
CA ALA A 172 -6.95 10.07 20.60
C ALA A 172 -5.46 9.69 20.70
N GLU A 173 -5.11 8.47 20.30
CA GLU A 173 -3.72 7.97 20.29
C GLU A 173 -2.90 8.73 19.25
N LEU A 174 -3.45 8.90 18.04
CA LEU A 174 -2.81 9.69 16.99
C LEU A 174 -2.65 11.16 17.37
N THR A 175 -3.65 11.76 18.02
CA THR A 175 -3.58 13.14 18.50
C THR A 175 -2.42 13.30 19.49
N THR A 176 -2.26 12.34 20.40
CA THR A 176 -1.17 12.32 21.37
C THR A 176 0.19 12.15 20.69
N LEU A 177 0.31 11.19 19.77
CA LEU A 177 1.53 10.94 19.00
C LEU A 177 1.96 12.16 18.19
N LEU A 178 1.07 12.70 17.36
CA LEU A 178 1.35 13.88 16.52
C LEU A 178 1.63 15.13 17.36
N GLY A 179 0.94 15.28 18.50
CA GLY A 179 1.22 16.36 19.46
C GLY A 179 2.66 16.35 19.97
N ARG A 180 3.19 15.16 20.27
CA ARG A 180 4.60 14.99 20.70
C ARG A 180 5.60 15.28 19.58
N LEU A 181 5.25 15.01 18.33
CA LEU A 181 6.13 15.20 17.17
C LEU A 181 6.14 16.65 16.66
N LYS A 182 5.04 17.40 16.83
CA LYS A 182 4.87 18.73 16.25
C LYS A 182 5.98 19.71 16.61
N ILE A 183 6.28 19.89 17.90
CA ILE A 183 7.26 20.89 18.34
C ILE A 183 8.70 20.52 17.92
N PRO A 184 9.19 19.27 18.15
CA PRO A 184 10.51 18.87 17.67
C PRO A 184 10.68 19.01 16.16
N LEU A 185 9.71 18.53 15.36
CA LEU A 185 9.81 18.58 13.90
C LEU A 185 9.78 20.02 13.36
N THR A 186 8.88 20.86 13.86
CA THR A 186 8.80 22.27 13.43
C THR A 186 10.05 23.06 13.84
N THR A 187 10.66 22.73 14.99
CA THR A 187 11.94 23.31 15.41
C THR A 187 13.07 22.88 14.48
N LEU A 188 13.13 21.59 14.15
CA LEU A 188 14.15 21.04 13.25
C LEU A 188 14.03 21.63 11.83
N VAL A 189 12.83 21.69 11.26
CA VAL A 189 12.59 22.27 9.92
C VAL A 189 12.99 23.74 9.88
N LYS A 190 12.69 24.53 10.92
CA LYS A 190 13.13 25.93 11.02
C LYS A 190 14.66 26.04 11.08
N ALA A 191 15.32 25.17 11.84
CA ALA A 191 16.77 25.16 11.95
C ALA A 191 17.45 24.79 10.62
N ILE A 192 16.88 23.83 9.87
CA ILE A 192 17.36 23.42 8.55
C ILE A 192 17.13 24.53 7.52
N GLY A 193 15.93 25.14 7.49
CA GLY A 193 15.60 26.21 6.55
C GLY A 193 16.43 27.49 6.72
N ALA A 194 17.14 27.64 7.85
CA ALA A 194 18.10 28.71 8.08
C ALA A 194 19.53 28.40 7.57
N LYS A 195 19.78 27.18 7.06
CA LYS A 195 21.07 26.76 6.49
C LYS A 195 21.11 27.02 4.99
N LYS A 196 22.33 27.06 4.43
CA LYS A 196 22.55 27.11 2.99
C LYS A 196 22.08 25.80 2.36
N GLU A 197 21.31 25.89 1.27
CA GLU A 197 20.92 24.72 0.49
C GLU A 197 22.14 24.06 -0.17
N PRO A 198 22.14 22.72 -0.31
CA PRO A 198 23.20 22.01 -1.01
C PRO A 198 23.15 22.29 -2.52
N GLU A 199 24.27 22.11 -3.20
CA GLU A 199 24.37 22.31 -4.64
C GLU A 199 23.68 21.15 -5.38
N THR A 200 22.77 21.44 -6.33
CA THR A 200 21.94 20.42 -7.00
C THR A 200 22.08 20.38 -8.52
N ASP A 201 22.97 21.19 -9.09
CA ASP A 201 23.10 21.35 -10.55
C ASP A 201 23.44 20.03 -11.26
N PHE A 202 24.20 19.15 -10.60
CA PHE A 202 24.53 17.83 -11.15
C PHE A 202 23.30 16.93 -11.32
N LEU A 203 22.27 17.05 -10.47
CA LEU A 203 21.03 16.27 -10.59
C LEU A 203 20.18 16.70 -11.79
N ARG A 204 20.29 17.96 -12.21
CA ARG A 204 19.50 18.53 -13.32
C ARG A 204 20.05 18.19 -14.69
N LYS A 205 21.21 17.53 -14.76
CA LYS A 205 21.75 16.95 -16.00
C LYS A 205 20.81 15.86 -16.51
N ASN A 206 20.98 15.46 -17.77
CA ASN A 206 20.20 14.36 -18.34
C ASN A 206 20.77 13.00 -17.91
N TYR A 207 19.99 12.20 -17.20
CA TYR A 207 20.26 10.83 -16.77
C TYR A 207 19.50 9.84 -17.65
N PRO A 208 20.18 9.04 -18.49
CA PRO A 208 19.52 8.15 -19.45
C PRO A 208 18.55 7.16 -18.77
N HIS A 209 17.33 7.08 -19.31
CA HIS A 209 16.25 6.23 -18.78
C HIS A 209 16.69 4.77 -18.58
N ALA A 210 17.28 4.15 -19.61
CA ALA A 210 17.74 2.76 -19.55
C ALA A 210 18.71 2.51 -18.37
N LYS A 211 19.66 3.42 -18.16
CA LYS A 211 20.63 3.32 -17.06
C LYS A 211 20.00 3.49 -15.69
N GLN A 212 18.98 4.35 -15.56
CA GLN A 212 18.20 4.48 -14.33
C GLN A 212 17.46 3.18 -13.99
N MET A 213 16.86 2.54 -15.00
CA MET A 213 16.18 1.26 -14.84
C MET A 213 17.15 0.12 -14.51
N GLU A 214 18.32 0.08 -15.15
CA GLU A 214 19.37 -0.90 -14.83
C GLU A 214 19.87 -0.75 -13.39
N PHE A 215 20.15 0.49 -12.96
CA PHE A 215 20.58 0.76 -11.59
C PHE A 215 19.49 0.39 -10.56
N GLY A 216 18.22 0.70 -10.84
CA GLY A 216 17.10 0.28 -9.99
C GLY A 216 16.99 -1.24 -9.85
N LYS A 217 17.09 -1.98 -10.96
CA LYS A 217 17.09 -3.45 -10.94
C LYS A 217 18.29 -4.02 -10.18
N MET A 218 19.47 -3.39 -10.30
CA MET A 218 20.65 -3.75 -9.51
C MET A 218 20.38 -3.57 -8.02
N LEU A 219 19.79 -2.44 -7.60
CA LEU A 219 19.44 -2.19 -6.20
C LEU A 219 18.48 -3.25 -5.66
N LEU A 220 17.39 -3.57 -6.38
CA LEU A 220 16.49 -4.64 -5.96
C LEU A 220 17.20 -5.98 -5.81
N LYS A 221 18.07 -6.33 -6.76
CA LYS A 221 18.89 -7.55 -6.64
C LYS A 221 19.74 -7.55 -5.37
N LYS A 222 20.33 -6.41 -4.99
CA LYS A 222 21.12 -6.26 -3.76
C LYS A 222 20.27 -6.32 -2.49
N MET A 223 19.01 -5.90 -2.57
CA MET A 223 18.03 -6.02 -1.49
C MET A 223 17.53 -7.46 -1.30
N GLY A 224 17.82 -8.37 -2.24
CA GLY A 224 17.47 -9.79 -2.14
C GLY A 224 16.37 -10.25 -3.10
N PHE A 225 15.97 -9.42 -4.05
CA PHE A 225 15.00 -9.80 -5.09
C PHE A 225 15.66 -10.62 -6.21
N ASP A 226 14.96 -11.64 -6.68
CA ASP A 226 15.37 -12.47 -7.81
C ASP A 226 14.40 -12.31 -9.00
N PRO A 227 14.89 -12.23 -10.26
CA PRO A 227 14.03 -12.12 -11.44
C PRO A 227 13.04 -13.27 -11.64
N SER A 228 13.20 -14.42 -10.98
CA SER A 228 12.26 -15.54 -11.05
C SER A 228 10.93 -15.26 -10.34
N PHE A 229 10.90 -14.34 -9.37
CA PHE A 229 9.70 -13.99 -8.60
C PHE A 229 9.42 -12.49 -8.53
N CYS A 230 10.31 -11.66 -9.09
CA CYS A 230 10.20 -10.21 -9.02
C CYS A 230 10.41 -9.51 -10.35
N ARG A 231 9.73 -8.38 -10.55
CA ARG A 231 9.98 -7.46 -11.67
C ARG A 231 9.82 -5.99 -11.26
N LEU A 232 10.50 -5.12 -12.02
CA LEU A 232 10.47 -3.67 -11.89
C LEU A 232 10.07 -3.04 -13.22
N ASP A 233 9.03 -2.20 -13.19
CA ASP A 233 8.46 -1.52 -14.34
C ASP A 233 8.21 -0.02 -14.07
N GLU A 234 7.78 0.72 -15.08
CA GLU A 234 7.46 2.14 -14.94
C GLU A 234 5.94 2.35 -14.80
N SER A 235 5.56 3.27 -13.92
CA SER A 235 4.17 3.72 -13.74
C SER A 235 4.13 5.23 -13.43
N ALA A 236 2.94 5.82 -13.47
CA ALA A 236 2.77 7.23 -13.11
C ALA A 236 2.98 7.48 -11.59
N HIS A 237 2.68 6.47 -10.78
CA HIS A 237 2.76 6.48 -9.33
C HIS A 237 3.43 5.17 -8.88
N PRO A 238 4.67 5.22 -8.35
CA PRO A 238 5.33 4.05 -7.79
C PRO A 238 4.43 3.30 -6.81
N MET A 239 4.50 1.97 -6.85
CA MET A 239 3.76 1.07 -5.99
C MET A 239 4.40 -0.32 -6.00
N CYS A 240 4.17 -1.05 -4.92
CA CYS A 240 4.45 -2.47 -4.77
C CYS A 240 3.13 -3.24 -4.74
N LEU A 241 2.97 -4.18 -5.68
CA LEU A 241 1.86 -5.13 -5.72
C LEU A 241 2.44 -6.54 -5.67
N THR A 242 2.38 -7.15 -4.50
CA THR A 242 2.81 -8.53 -4.29
C THR A 242 1.58 -9.42 -4.18
N MET A 243 1.33 -10.22 -5.23
CA MET A 243 0.18 -11.11 -5.29
C MET A 243 0.40 -12.39 -4.48
N HIS A 244 1.65 -12.81 -4.35
CA HIS A 244 2.06 -14.00 -3.62
C HIS A 244 3.52 -13.79 -3.20
N PRO A 245 4.04 -14.46 -2.17
CA PRO A 245 5.47 -14.40 -1.85
C PRO A 245 6.40 -14.72 -3.04
N THR A 246 5.88 -15.38 -4.09
CA THR A 246 6.58 -15.70 -5.33
C THR A 246 6.20 -14.84 -6.56
N ASP A 247 5.42 -13.76 -6.41
CA ASP A 247 5.12 -12.80 -7.48
C ASP A 247 5.02 -11.39 -6.87
N ALA A 248 6.17 -10.72 -6.79
CA ALA A 248 6.32 -9.35 -6.34
C ALA A 248 6.55 -8.41 -7.52
N ARG A 249 5.65 -7.43 -7.71
CA ARG A 249 5.76 -6.47 -8.81
C ARG A 249 5.90 -5.07 -8.27
N LEU A 250 7.00 -4.45 -8.62
CA LEU A 250 7.33 -3.11 -8.20
C LEU A 250 7.26 -2.20 -9.40
N THR A 251 6.86 -0.96 -9.17
CA THR A 251 6.93 0.08 -10.18
C THR A 251 7.71 1.27 -9.65
N THR A 252 8.37 1.98 -10.56
CA THR A 252 9.09 3.21 -10.28
C THR A 252 8.69 4.28 -11.26
N ARG A 253 9.18 5.50 -11.04
CA ARG A 253 8.99 6.62 -11.94
C ARG A 253 10.34 7.23 -12.29
N ILE A 254 10.59 7.39 -13.59
CA ILE A 254 11.86 7.91 -14.08
C ILE A 254 11.70 9.36 -14.51
N TYR A 255 12.61 10.20 -14.01
CA TYR A 255 12.76 11.57 -14.47
C TYR A 255 14.16 11.75 -15.08
N PRO A 256 14.27 12.26 -16.32
CA PRO A 256 15.58 12.48 -16.95
C PRO A 256 16.49 13.43 -16.17
N ASN A 257 15.92 14.34 -15.37
CA ASN A 257 16.64 15.40 -14.65
C ASN A 257 16.51 15.28 -13.12
N ASN A 258 16.17 14.09 -12.62
CA ASN A 258 16.14 13.80 -11.19
C ASN A 258 16.21 12.27 -10.94
N PRO A 259 17.40 11.65 -10.98
CA PRO A 259 17.55 10.21 -10.80
C PRO A 259 17.25 9.75 -9.37
N ILE A 260 17.29 10.66 -8.39
CA ILE A 260 17.05 10.36 -6.98
C ILE A 260 15.62 9.86 -6.76
N VAL A 261 14.65 10.39 -7.51
CA VAL A 261 13.26 9.92 -7.43
C VAL A 261 13.18 8.43 -7.75
N ASN A 262 13.74 8.00 -8.88
CA ASN A 262 13.73 6.59 -9.24
C ASN A 262 14.45 5.73 -8.18
N ILE A 263 15.63 6.16 -7.73
CA ILE A 263 16.44 5.40 -6.76
C ILE A 263 15.67 5.20 -5.45
N LEU A 264 15.15 6.27 -4.87
CA LEU A 264 14.46 6.19 -3.58
C LEU A 264 13.09 5.51 -3.72
N SER A 265 12.37 5.72 -4.82
CA SER A 265 11.14 4.96 -5.10
C SER A 265 11.42 3.46 -5.20
N VAL A 266 12.47 3.04 -5.90
CA VAL A 266 12.83 1.61 -5.97
C VAL A 266 13.15 1.03 -4.60
N ILE A 267 13.88 1.75 -3.76
CA ILE A 267 14.21 1.28 -2.40
C ILE A 267 12.96 1.25 -1.51
N HIS A 268 12.09 2.27 -1.63
CA HIS A 268 10.83 2.36 -0.91
C HIS A 268 9.89 1.18 -1.24
N GLU A 269 9.60 0.99 -2.53
CA GLU A 269 8.78 -0.14 -2.99
C GLU A 269 9.46 -1.48 -2.72
N GLY A 270 10.80 -1.51 -2.74
CA GLY A 270 11.60 -2.66 -2.33
C GLY A 270 11.38 -3.03 -0.87
N GLY A 271 11.24 -2.04 0.02
CA GLY A 271 10.95 -2.28 1.44
C GLY A 271 9.56 -2.90 1.65
N HIS A 272 8.54 -2.40 0.95
CA HIS A 272 7.23 -3.07 0.90
C HIS A 272 7.37 -4.49 0.38
N GLY A 273 8.02 -4.67 -0.79
CA GLY A 273 8.18 -5.98 -1.41
C GLY A 273 8.86 -6.99 -0.48
N LEU A 274 9.87 -6.58 0.28
CA LEU A 274 10.56 -7.44 1.26
C LEU A 274 9.65 -7.91 2.39
N TYR A 275 8.71 -7.07 2.85
CA TYR A 275 7.71 -7.51 3.81
C TYR A 275 6.82 -8.59 3.21
N HIS A 276 6.25 -8.33 2.03
CA HIS A 276 5.27 -9.21 1.41
C HIS A 276 5.86 -10.55 0.96
N ILE A 277 7.09 -10.58 0.43
CA ILE A 277 7.77 -11.85 0.10
C ILE A 277 8.26 -12.60 1.34
N GLY A 278 8.39 -11.90 2.47
CA GLY A 278 8.73 -12.50 3.76
C GLY A 278 7.54 -13.12 4.49
N LEU A 279 6.31 -12.95 3.99
CA LEU A 279 5.11 -13.55 4.57
C LEU A 279 5.12 -15.08 4.37
N PRO A 280 4.65 -15.85 5.36
CA PRO A 280 4.66 -17.31 5.31
C PRO A 280 3.74 -17.85 4.20
N GLU A 281 4.33 -18.52 3.20
CA GLU A 281 3.62 -19.06 2.04
C GLU A 281 2.51 -20.05 2.43
N GLU A 282 2.73 -20.85 3.48
CA GLU A 282 1.75 -21.81 3.99
C GLU A 282 0.46 -21.15 4.53
N HIS A 283 0.51 -19.84 4.77
CA HIS A 283 -0.63 -19.04 5.23
C HIS A 283 -1.26 -18.20 4.13
N PHE A 284 -0.82 -18.34 2.87
CA PHE A 284 -1.41 -17.65 1.75
C PHE A 284 -2.93 -17.83 1.68
N GLY A 285 -3.63 -16.70 1.54
CA GLY A 285 -5.08 -16.63 1.50
C GLY A 285 -5.76 -16.77 2.87
N THR A 286 -5.01 -16.59 3.95
CA THR A 286 -5.52 -16.44 5.32
C THR A 286 -5.01 -15.13 5.91
N PRO A 287 -5.65 -14.57 6.95
CA PRO A 287 -5.19 -13.35 7.62
C PRO A 287 -3.77 -13.46 8.20
N LEU A 288 -3.23 -14.67 8.38
CA LEU A 288 -1.86 -14.88 8.87
C LEU A 288 -0.79 -14.72 7.77
N GLY A 289 -1.20 -14.71 6.50
CA GLY A 289 -0.35 -14.50 5.34
C GLY A 289 -0.58 -13.13 4.69
N GLU A 290 -1.14 -12.17 5.45
CA GLU A 290 -1.41 -10.80 5.01
C GLU A 290 -0.54 -9.82 5.80
N ALA A 291 -0.26 -8.65 5.22
CA ALA A 291 0.38 -7.56 5.94
C ALA A 291 -0.52 -7.08 7.10
N ALA A 292 0.09 -6.80 8.26
CA ALA A 292 -0.65 -6.56 9.50
C ALA A 292 -1.46 -5.24 9.47
N SER A 293 -0.89 -4.19 8.89
CA SER A 293 -1.52 -2.88 8.77
C SER A 293 -0.76 -2.00 7.76
N TYR A 294 -1.35 -0.87 7.36
CA TYR A 294 -0.67 0.10 6.51
C TYR A 294 0.55 0.70 7.21
N GLY A 295 0.46 0.98 8.50
CA GLY A 295 1.55 1.52 9.29
C GLY A 295 2.74 0.56 9.42
N ILE A 296 2.47 -0.75 9.59
CA ILE A 296 3.54 -1.76 9.59
C ILE A 296 4.14 -1.92 8.20
N ASP A 297 3.33 -1.94 7.14
CA ASP A 297 3.84 -2.02 5.76
C ASP A 297 4.71 -0.81 5.40
N GLU A 298 4.21 0.40 5.68
CA GLU A 298 4.96 1.66 5.51
C GLU A 298 6.19 1.74 6.41
N SER A 299 6.20 1.07 7.57
CA SER A 299 7.40 1.01 8.41
C SER A 299 8.55 0.28 7.70
N GLN A 300 8.23 -0.72 6.85
CA GLN A 300 9.24 -1.47 6.10
C GLN A 300 9.76 -0.64 4.93
N SER A 301 8.89 0.01 4.17
CA SER A 301 9.30 0.94 3.11
C SER A 301 10.16 2.08 3.65
N GLN A 302 9.77 2.71 4.75
CA GLN A 302 10.53 3.80 5.39
C GLN A 302 11.83 3.34 6.05
N MET A 303 11.87 2.12 6.58
CA MET A 303 13.13 1.53 7.08
C MET A 303 14.14 1.43 5.94
N TRP A 304 13.72 0.89 4.80
CA TRP A 304 14.60 0.73 3.65
C TRP A 304 14.93 2.05 2.96
N GLU A 305 13.95 2.90 2.65
CA GLU A 305 14.19 4.18 1.98
C GLU A 305 14.99 5.13 2.89
N THR A 306 14.47 5.42 4.08
CA THR A 306 14.95 6.53 4.89
C THR A 306 16.06 6.10 5.84
N ARG A 307 15.96 4.95 6.51
CA ARG A 307 16.99 4.54 7.49
C ARG A 307 18.21 3.93 6.83
N ILE A 308 18.01 3.17 5.74
CA ILE A 308 19.09 2.50 5.01
C ILE A 308 19.48 3.32 3.78
N GLY A 309 18.55 3.54 2.85
CA GLY A 309 18.78 4.14 1.53
C GLY A 309 19.19 5.60 1.52
N ARG A 310 18.97 6.34 2.62
CA ARG A 310 19.51 7.70 2.83
C ARG A 310 20.67 7.75 3.83
N GLY A 311 21.08 6.62 4.39
CA GLY A 311 22.18 6.52 5.33
C GLY A 311 23.55 6.68 4.65
N LEU A 312 24.51 7.34 5.30
CA LEU A 312 25.86 7.50 4.76
C LEU A 312 26.53 6.15 4.40
N PRO A 313 26.46 5.08 5.21
CA PRO A 313 27.08 3.80 4.87
C PRO A 313 26.55 3.17 3.57
N PHE A 314 25.27 3.40 3.26
CA PHE A 314 24.69 2.94 2.00
C PHE A 314 25.37 3.63 0.82
N TRP A 315 25.58 4.94 0.91
CA TRP A 315 26.19 5.71 -0.18
C TRP A 315 27.71 5.57 -0.25
N GLU A 316 28.41 5.35 0.86
CA GLU A 316 29.82 4.94 0.82
C GLU A 316 30.01 3.65 -0.01
N HIS A 317 29.04 2.74 0.02
CA HIS A 317 29.05 1.51 -0.77
C HIS A 317 28.57 1.71 -2.21
N PHE A 318 27.41 2.32 -2.42
CA PHE A 318 26.74 2.36 -3.72
C PHE A 318 27.09 3.58 -4.57
N TYR A 319 27.67 4.64 -4.01
CA TYR A 319 28.00 5.85 -4.78
C TYR A 319 29.04 5.62 -5.87
N PRO A 320 30.13 4.84 -5.66
CA PRO A 320 31.05 4.49 -6.75
C PRO A 320 30.35 3.74 -7.88
N GLU A 321 29.40 2.86 -7.55
CA GLU A 321 28.59 2.16 -8.55
C GLU A 321 27.68 3.14 -9.29
N LEU A 322 26.98 4.04 -8.58
CA LEU A 322 26.17 5.09 -9.21
C LEU A 322 26.99 5.97 -10.17
N GLN A 323 28.20 6.37 -9.78
CA GLN A 323 29.11 7.13 -10.64
C GLN A 323 29.48 6.36 -11.91
N SER A 324 29.63 5.03 -11.83
CA SER A 324 29.93 4.22 -13.02
C SER A 324 28.79 4.22 -14.04
N TYR A 325 27.53 4.18 -13.59
CA TYR A 325 26.36 4.32 -14.46
C TYR A 325 26.29 5.74 -15.07
N PHE A 326 26.60 6.77 -14.29
CA PHE A 326 26.39 8.18 -14.65
C PHE A 326 27.68 9.00 -14.63
N ALA A 327 28.72 8.50 -15.30
CA ALA A 327 30.05 9.12 -15.28
C ALA A 327 30.05 10.58 -15.78
N ASP A 328 29.34 10.87 -16.87
CA ASP A 328 29.23 12.23 -17.43
C ASP A 328 28.59 13.22 -16.45
N GLN A 329 27.72 12.72 -15.57
CA GLN A 329 26.97 13.51 -14.62
C GLN A 329 27.70 13.66 -13.29
N LEU A 330 28.28 12.57 -12.77
CA LEU A 330 28.71 12.42 -11.38
C LEU A 330 30.21 12.17 -11.18
N ALA A 331 31.03 11.94 -12.21
CA ALA A 331 32.45 11.58 -12.02
C ALA A 331 33.25 12.65 -11.25
N SER A 332 32.91 13.93 -11.41
CA SER A 332 33.54 15.05 -10.69
C SER A 332 32.79 15.47 -9.42
N VAL A 333 31.71 14.78 -9.05
CA VAL A 333 30.91 15.09 -7.86
C VAL A 333 31.37 14.18 -6.72
N PRO A 334 32.00 14.71 -5.67
CA PRO A 334 32.41 13.91 -4.52
C PRO A 334 31.19 13.53 -3.65
N LEU A 335 31.30 12.45 -2.88
CA LEU A 335 30.20 11.94 -2.05
C LEU A 335 29.73 12.99 -1.04
N GLU A 336 30.63 13.81 -0.51
CA GLU A 336 30.35 14.87 0.46
C GLU A 336 29.46 15.98 -0.13
N VAL A 337 29.44 16.13 -1.45
CA VAL A 337 28.53 17.04 -2.16
C VAL A 337 27.21 16.34 -2.51
N PHE A 338 27.25 15.05 -2.85
CA PHE A 338 26.06 14.28 -3.19
C PHE A 338 25.18 13.95 -1.97
N TYR A 339 25.78 13.50 -0.88
CA TYR A 339 25.09 12.99 0.30
C TYR A 339 24.13 13.99 0.99
N PRO A 340 24.48 15.28 1.12
CA PRO A 340 23.55 16.26 1.66
C PRO A 340 22.33 16.53 0.77
N VAL A 341 22.36 16.20 -0.53
CA VAL A 341 21.25 16.47 -1.46
C VAL A 341 20.13 15.44 -1.35
N ILE A 342 20.46 14.23 -0.90
CA ILE A 342 19.49 13.14 -0.73
C ILE A 342 18.87 13.09 0.68
N ASN A 343 19.18 14.06 1.54
CA ASN A 343 18.66 14.22 2.90
C ASN A 343 18.03 15.60 3.05
#